data_AF-A0A5N6PZN9-F1
#
_entry.id   AF-A0A5N6PZN9-F1
#
_cell.length_a   1.000
_cell.length_b   1.000
_cell.length_c   1.000
_cell.angle_alpha   90.00
_cell.angle_beta   90.00
_cell.angle_gamma   90.00
#
_symmetry.space_group_name_H-M   'P 1'
#
loop_
_entity.id
_entity.type
_entity.pdbx_description
1 polymer ?
#
loop_
_entity_poly.entity_id
_entity_poly.type
_entity_poly.pdbx_seq_one_letter_code
_entity_poly.pdbx_strand_id
1 'polypeptide(L)'
;MTVITNEKNEHIPSRTVMGWRIPIAPEDQEKTTFTCPYGTYAYQRMPFGLYNAPATFQRCMVAIFQDMIESSMEVFMDDFSVYGDSFD
;
A
#
# COMPACT_ATOMS: atom_id res chain seq x y z
N MET A 1 -9.55 0.17 -4.28
CA MET A 1 -9.71 1.62 -3.97
C MET A 1 -10.18 1.73 -2.53
N THR A 2 -9.39 2.29 -1.62
CA THR A 2 -9.84 2.43 -0.21
C THR A 2 -10.76 3.64 -0.11
N VAL A 3 -12.02 3.39 0.21
CA VAL A 3 -12.99 4.44 0.50
C VAL A 3 -12.82 4.82 1.96
N ILE A 4 -12.30 6.02 2.21
CA ILE A 4 -12.23 6.58 3.57
C ILE A 4 -13.50 7.42 3.76
N THR A 5 -14.27 7.13 4.80
CA THR A 5 -15.38 7.99 5.23
C THR A 5 -14.81 9.23 5.92
N ASN A 6 -15.09 10.41 5.35
CA ASN A 6 -14.79 11.69 6.00
C ASN A 6 -15.70 11.91 7.23
N GLU A 7 -15.38 12.89 8.09
CA GLU A 7 -16.22 13.33 9.22
C GLU A 7 -17.64 13.77 8.80
N LYS A 8 -17.86 13.97 7.50
CA LYS A 8 -19.15 14.28 6.87
C LYS A 8 -19.86 13.06 6.25
N ASN A 9 -19.38 11.84 6.52
CA ASN A 9 -19.89 10.60 5.92
C ASN A 9 -19.77 10.53 4.38
N GLU A 10 -18.91 11.35 3.79
CA GLU A 10 -18.63 11.31 2.36
C GLU A 10 -17.59 10.22 2.07
N HIS A 11 -17.93 9.34 1.13
CA HIS A 11 -17.08 8.25 0.65
C HIS A 11 -16.07 8.79 -0.36
N ILE A 12 -14.89 9.19 0.11
CA ILE A 12 -13.85 9.71 -0.77
C ILE A 12 -13.05 8.53 -1.32
N PRO A 13 -13.03 8.30 -2.65
CA PRO A 13 -12.17 7.30 -3.27
C PRO A 13 -10.73 7.77 -3.17
N SER A 14 -10.04 7.41 -2.10
CA SER A 14 -8.63 7.70 -1.93
C SER A 14 -7.83 6.58 -2.59
N ARG A 15 -7.18 6.89 -3.72
CA ARG A 15 -6.13 6.03 -4.28
C ARG A 15 -4.89 6.18 -3.39
N THR A 16 -4.92 5.59 -2.20
CA THR A 16 -3.74 5.59 -1.35
C THR A 16 -2.74 4.65 -1.98
N VAL A 17 -1.72 5.20 -2.64
CA VAL A 17 -0.58 4.39 -3.06
C VAL A 17 0.18 3.99 -1.78
N MET A 18 -0.09 2.79 -1.24
CA MET A 18 0.43 2.43 0.09
C MET A 18 1.90 2.04 0.09
N GLY A 19 2.58 1.96 -1.06
CA GLY A 19 4.04 1.73 -1.10
C GLY A 19 4.78 2.69 -0.17
N TRP A 20 4.40 3.97 -0.16
CA TRP A 20 5.04 4.99 0.69
C TRP A 20 4.68 4.89 2.17
N ARG A 21 3.71 4.04 2.55
CA ARG A 21 3.33 3.80 3.95
C ARG A 21 4.10 2.64 4.58
N ILE A 22 4.73 1.77 3.81
CA ILE A 22 5.45 0.61 4.37
C ILE A 22 6.88 1.04 4.73
N PRO A 23 7.30 0.94 6.01
CA PRO A 23 8.66 1.25 6.42
C PRO A 23 9.65 0.19 5.93
N ILE A 24 10.83 0.64 5.50
CA ILE A 24 11.96 -0.24 5.21
C ILE A 24 12.73 -0.48 6.50
N ALA A 25 13.16 -1.73 6.73
CA ALA A 25 14.01 -2.09 7.85
C ALA A 25 15.28 -1.22 7.86
N PRO A 26 15.74 -0.68 9.00
CA PRO A 26 16.89 0.23 9.04
C PRO A 26 18.15 -0.33 8.36
N GLU A 27 18.36 -1.64 8.43
CA GLU A 27 19.46 -2.38 7.80
C GLU A 27 19.40 -2.42 6.26
N ASP A 28 18.21 -2.27 5.67
CA ASP A 28 18.00 -2.31 4.22
C ASP A 28 17.87 -0.91 3.60
N GLN A 29 17.81 0.16 4.41
CA GLN A 29 17.67 1.53 3.90
C GLN A 29 18.89 1.95 3.06
N GLU A 30 20.09 1.51 3.43
CA GLU A 30 21.31 1.79 2.67
C GLU A 30 21.27 1.23 1.24
N LYS A 31 20.60 0.08 1.03
CA LYS A 31 20.44 -0.52 -0.32
C LYS A 31 19.52 0.30 -1.22
N THR A 32 18.74 1.19 -0.64
CA THR A 32 17.81 2.08 -1.35
C THR A 32 18.37 3.49 -1.50
N THR A 33 19.67 3.69 -1.28
CA THR A 33 20.29 5.00 -1.49
C THR A 33 20.29 5.41 -2.95
N PHE A 34 20.03 6.68 -3.22
CA PHE A 34 20.19 7.29 -4.52
C PHE A 34 21.04 8.55 -4.42
N THR A 35 21.82 8.78 -5.46
CA THR A 35 22.70 9.95 -5.55
C THR A 35 22.02 11.02 -6.40
N CYS A 36 21.90 12.22 -5.86
CA CYS A 36 21.53 13.41 -6.62
C CYS A 36 22.68 14.41 -6.63
N PRO A 37 22.66 15.43 -7.51
CA PRO A 37 23.72 16.44 -7.57
C PRO A 37 23.97 17.18 -6.24
N TYR A 38 23.01 17.15 -5.32
CA TYR A 38 23.04 17.82 -4.03
C TYR A 38 23.35 16.89 -2.84
N GLY A 39 23.63 15.60 -3.09
CA GLY A 39 23.98 14.63 -2.05
C GLY A 39 23.36 13.25 -2.24
N THR A 40 23.68 12.35 -1.31
CA THR A 40 23.16 10.97 -1.25
C THR A 40 22.02 10.90 -0.25
N TYR A 41 20.90 10.31 -0.65
CA TYR A 41 19.69 10.17 0.16
C TYR A 41 19.26 8.70 0.20
N ALA A 42 18.69 8.26 1.33
CA ALA A 42 18.15 6.91 1.50
C ALA A 42 16.63 6.96 1.68
N TYR A 43 15.92 5.98 1.13
CA TYR A 43 14.48 5.86 1.36
C TYR A 43 14.20 5.27 2.75
N GLN A 44 13.33 5.91 3.51
CA GLN A 44 12.80 5.38 4.78
C GLN A 44 11.57 4.50 4.59
N ARG A 45 10.88 4.67 3.46
CA ARG A 45 9.65 3.98 3.07
C ARG A 45 9.85 3.37 1.70
N MET A 46 9.16 2.28 1.42
CA MET A 46 9.32 1.53 0.18
C MET A 46 9.15 2.42 -1.06
N PRO A 47 10.23 2.67 -1.84
CA PRO A 47 10.12 3.40 -3.09
C PRO A 47 9.47 2.54 -4.17
N PHE A 48 8.96 3.21 -5.20
CA PHE A 48 8.54 2.54 -6.43
C PHE A 48 9.73 1.93 -7.16
N GLY A 49 9.49 0.83 -7.88
CA GLY A 49 10.52 0.16 -8.69
C GLY A 49 11.32 -0.90 -7.95
N LEU A 50 11.06 -1.14 -6.66
CA LEU A 50 11.60 -2.31 -5.97
C LEU A 50 10.91 -3.60 -6.45
N TYR A 51 11.69 -4.60 -6.81
CA TYR A 51 11.20 -5.89 -7.28
C TYR A 51 10.22 -6.56 -6.29
N ASN A 52 10.54 -6.51 -5.00
CA ASN A 52 9.73 -7.13 -3.95
C ASN A 52 8.64 -6.19 -3.39
N ALA A 53 8.46 -4.99 -3.94
CA ALA A 53 7.48 -4.05 -3.40
C ALA A 53 6.04 -4.58 -3.48
N PRO A 54 5.55 -5.08 -4.63
CA PRO A 54 4.18 -5.60 -4.73
C PRO A 54 3.95 -6.81 -3.81
N ALA A 55 4.93 -7.70 -3.70
CA ALA A 55 4.83 -8.87 -2.83
C ALA A 55 4.75 -8.50 -1.33
N THR A 56 5.54 -7.51 -0.92
CA THR A 56 5.53 -7.03 0.47
C THR A 56 4.25 -6.26 0.78
N PHE A 57 3.78 -5.47 -0.18
CA PHE A 57 2.51 -4.78 -0.09
C PHE A 57 1.35 -5.77 0.07
N GLN A 58 1.27 -6.78 -0.80
CA GLN A 58 0.22 -7.78 -0.75
C GLN A 58 0.21 -8.51 0.60
N ARG A 59 1.36 -8.92 1.14
CA ARG A 59 1.44 -9.55 2.47
C ARG A 59 0.89 -8.66 3.58
N CYS A 60 1.24 -7.38 3.57
CA CYS A 60 0.74 -6.41 4.54
C CYS A 60 -0.79 -6.26 4.45
N MET A 61 -1.31 -6.18 3.22
CA MET A 61 -2.75 -6.05 2.99
C MET A 61 -3.52 -7.30 3.38
N VAL A 62 -3.00 -8.49 3.05
CA VAL A 62 -3.60 -9.76 3.48
C VAL A 62 -3.63 -9.85 5.00
N ALA A 63 -2.57 -9.43 5.71
CA ALA A 63 -2.57 -9.46 7.17
C ALA A 63 -3.58 -8.50 7.81
N ILE A 64 -3.81 -7.32 7.24
CA ILE A 64 -4.77 -6.33 7.76
C ILE A 64 -6.21 -6.75 7.46
N PHE A 65 -6.46 -7.27 6.27
CA PHE A 65 -7.80 -7.56 5.76
C PHE A 65 -8.14 -9.04 5.77
N GLN A 66 -7.37 -9.89 6.46
CA GLN A 66 -7.57 -11.35 6.48
C GLN A 66 -9.00 -11.77 6.79
N ASP A 67 -9.70 -11.03 7.66
CA ASP A 67 -11.07 -11.33 8.08
C ASP A 67 -12.12 -10.98 7.00
N MET A 68 -11.80 -10.06 6.09
CA MET A 68 -12.67 -9.59 5.00
C MET A 68 -12.28 -10.17 3.63
N ILE A 69 -11.12 -10.81 3.55
CA ILE A 69 -10.63 -11.48 2.34
C ILE A 69 -11.45 -12.76 2.13
N GLU A 70 -11.78 -13.06 0.86
CA GLU A 70 -12.69 -14.14 0.43
C GLU A 70 -14.19 -13.93 0.72
N SER A 71 -14.55 -13.08 1.69
CA SER A 71 -15.95 -12.80 2.01
C SER A 71 -16.54 -11.64 1.20
N SER A 72 -15.84 -10.51 1.14
CA SER A 72 -16.31 -9.30 0.42
C SER A 72 -15.20 -8.58 -0.36
N MET A 73 -13.96 -9.06 -0.27
CA MET A 73 -12.82 -8.42 -0.89
C MET A 73 -11.76 -9.42 -1.35
N GLU A 74 -11.14 -9.13 -2.49
CA GLU A 74 -9.99 -9.82 -3.05
C GLU A 74 -8.85 -8.81 -3.25
N VAL A 75 -7.62 -9.21 -2.91
CA VAL A 75 -6.42 -8.38 -3.04
C VAL A 75 -5.48 -9.00 -4.05
N PHE A 76 -5.10 -8.26 -5.09
CA PHE A 76 -4.18 -8.72 -6.12
C PHE A 76 -3.14 -7.66 -6.45
N MET A 77 -1.87 -7.95 -6.15
CA MET A 77 -0.76 -7.00 -6.27
C MET A 77 -1.07 -5.66 -5.59
N ASP A 78 -1.28 -4.59 -6.36
CA ASP A 78 -1.56 -3.23 -5.89
C ASP A 78 -3.06 -2.89 -5.88
N ASP A 79 -3.91 -3.80 -6.37
CA ASP A 79 -5.35 -3.58 -6.55
C ASP A 79 -6.18 -4.32 -5.50
N PHE A 80 -7.32 -3.71 -5.17
CA PHE A 80 -8.34 -4.26 -4.29
C PHE A 80 -9.65 -4.35 -5.06
N SER A 81 -10.17 -5.56 -5.18
CA SER A 81 -11.48 -5.86 -5.73
C SER A 81 -12.45 -6.05 -4.57
N VAL A 82 -13.38 -5.13 -4.39
CA VAL A 82 -14.45 -5.26 -3.38
C VAL A 82 -15.71 -5.68 -4.12
N TYR A 83 -16.39 -6.72 -3.65
CA TYR A 83 -17.63 -7.23 -4.23
C TYR A 83 -18.70 -7.38 -3.15
N GLY A 84 -19.95 -7.18 -3.53
CA GLY A 84 -21.12 -7.28 -2.66
C GLY A 84 -22.38 -7.47 -3.49
N ASP A 85 -23.43 -8.01 -2.86
CA ASP A 85 -24.69 -8.35 -3.53
C ASP A 85 -25.55 -7.12 -3.87
N SER A 86 -25.29 -5.97 -3.24
CA SER A 86 -25.95 -4.69 -3.49
C SER A 86 -24.97 -3.53 -3.47
N PHE A 87 -25.27 -2.49 -4.26
CA PHE A 87 -24.58 -1.19 -4.23
C PHE A 87 -25.27 -0.17 -3.31
N ASP A 88 -26.40 -0.55 -2.72
CA ASP A 88 -27.15 0.21 -1.72
C ASP A 88 -26.52 0.09 -0.33
#